data_AF-A0A0E4BT21-F1
#
_entry.id   AF-A0A0E4BT21-F1
#
_cell.length_a   1.000
_cell.length_b   1.000
_cell.length_c   1.000
_cell.angle_alpha   90.00
_cell.angle_beta   90.00
_cell.angle_gamma   90.00
#
_symmetry.space_group_name_H-M   'P 1'
#
loop_
_entity.id
_entity.type
_entity.pdbx_description
1 polymer ?
#
loop_
_entity_poly.entity_id
_entity_poly.type
_entity_poly.pdbx_seq_one_letter_code
_entity_poly.pdbx_strand_id
1 'polypeptide(L)'
;MEMLKLLVAGGASAAVLAMAEGGLLQALIGGVAYTGPLASMVAIERELGLPASVTRRLAALTVAVTEDAKRVATRLRLSNAEAKALDSMGHRWWRFAAKDEANARRLLYRLGAERYHDRVLLGWARAAGDVHSSRWRELAELPQRWTAPKFPLRAADFIARGMAEGPALGHVLTLAEDAWLAADFPLEEAALASIADQAAARVSRERKT
;
A
#
# COMPACT_ATOMS: atom_id res chain seq x y z
N MET A 1 -6.13 -21.15 12.17
CA MET A 1 -5.89 -22.27 11.23
C MET A 1 -4.42 -22.64 11.21
N GLU A 2 -4.09 -23.93 11.04
CA GLU A 2 -2.71 -24.44 11.07
C GLU A 2 -1.82 -23.86 9.95
N MET A 3 -2.36 -23.58 8.77
CA MET A 3 -1.61 -22.94 7.68
C MET A 3 -1.01 -21.58 8.09
N LEU A 4 -1.75 -20.77 8.84
CA LEU A 4 -1.26 -19.45 9.27
C LEU A 4 -0.16 -19.58 10.32
N LYS A 5 -0.26 -20.57 11.22
CA LYS A 5 0.80 -20.88 12.20
C LYS A 5 2.07 -21.37 11.51
N LEU A 6 1.93 -22.19 10.46
CA LEU A 6 3.05 -22.68 9.67
C LEU A 6 3.86 -21.53 9.07
N LEU A 7 3.19 -20.48 8.56
CA LEU A 7 3.86 -19.36 7.89
C LEU A 7 4.83 -18.60 8.79
N VAL A 8 4.60 -18.56 10.10
CA VAL A 8 5.51 -17.87 11.05
C VAL A 8 6.53 -18.80 11.70
N ALA A 9 6.47 -20.11 11.43
CA ALA A 9 7.45 -21.08 11.93
C ALA A 9 8.83 -20.90 11.27
N GLY A 10 9.89 -21.34 11.95
CA GLY A 10 11.29 -21.22 11.46
C GLY A 10 11.54 -21.94 10.13
N GLY A 11 10.82 -23.03 9.87
CA GLY A 11 10.91 -23.84 8.64
C GLY A 11 9.82 -23.56 7.60
N ALA A 12 9.10 -22.42 7.70
CA ALA A 12 7.94 -22.12 6.86
C ALA A 12 8.19 -22.34 5.35
N SER A 13 9.31 -21.83 4.82
CA SER A 13 9.64 -21.94 3.39
C SER A 13 9.82 -23.40 2.95
N ALA A 14 10.52 -24.22 3.73
CA ALA A 14 10.76 -25.62 3.41
C ALA A 14 9.47 -26.44 3.51
N ALA A 15 8.66 -26.21 4.54
CA ALA A 15 7.39 -26.90 4.70
C ALA A 15 6.40 -26.54 3.58
N VAL A 16 6.29 -25.26 3.22
CA VAL A 16 5.43 -24.81 2.12
C VAL A 16 5.90 -25.38 0.77
N LEU A 17 7.22 -25.48 0.55
CA LEU A 17 7.76 -26.12 -0.65
C LEU A 17 7.36 -27.61 -0.71
N ALA A 18 7.54 -28.36 0.37
CA ALA A 18 7.13 -29.76 0.44
C ALA A 18 5.62 -29.94 0.23
N MET A 19 4.78 -29.05 0.78
CA MET A 19 3.34 -29.05 0.53
C MET A 19 2.99 -28.76 -0.94
N ALA A 20 3.76 -27.90 -1.61
CA ALA A 20 3.56 -27.55 -3.01
C ALA A 20 3.97 -28.71 -3.94
N GLU A 21 5.09 -29.38 -3.64
CA GLU A 21 5.58 -30.56 -4.36
C GLU A 21 4.64 -31.76 -4.20
N GLY A 22 4.05 -31.93 -3.02
CA GLY A 22 3.02 -32.94 -2.75
C GLY A 22 1.61 -32.57 -3.24
N GLY A 23 1.41 -31.40 -3.86
CA GLY A 23 0.11 -30.93 -4.39
C GLY A 23 -0.92 -30.49 -3.34
N LEU A 24 -0.62 -30.60 -2.05
CA LEU A 24 -1.51 -30.21 -0.95
C LEU A 24 -1.78 -28.70 -0.91
N LEU A 25 -0.74 -27.90 -1.20
CA LEU A 25 -0.82 -26.45 -1.08
C LEU A 25 -1.82 -25.85 -2.06
N GLN A 26 -1.81 -26.31 -3.31
CA GLN A 26 -2.67 -25.82 -4.38
C GLN A 26 -4.14 -26.15 -4.09
N ALA A 27 -4.43 -27.31 -3.50
CA ALA A 27 -5.79 -27.64 -3.05
C ALA A 27 -6.29 -26.66 -1.96
N LEU A 28 -5.39 -26.22 -1.07
CA LEU A 28 -5.72 -25.33 0.04
C LEU A 28 -5.89 -23.86 -0.39
N ILE A 29 -4.97 -23.32 -1.19
CA ILE A 29 -5.02 -21.91 -1.64
C ILE A 29 -5.87 -21.73 -2.92
N GLY A 30 -6.03 -22.80 -3.70
CA GLY A 30 -6.75 -22.86 -4.97
C GLY A 30 -6.30 -21.81 -5.99
N GLY A 31 -4.98 -21.66 -6.13
CA GLY A 31 -4.31 -20.75 -7.05
C GLY A 31 -2.81 -21.04 -7.09
N VAL A 32 -2.05 -20.18 -7.77
CA VAL A 32 -0.59 -20.31 -7.88
C VAL A 32 0.06 -20.01 -6.52
N ALA A 33 0.99 -20.87 -6.12
CA ALA A 33 1.86 -20.65 -4.95
C ALA A 33 3.19 -20.05 -5.39
N TYR A 34 3.57 -18.95 -4.76
CA TYR A 34 4.81 -18.22 -5.02
C TYR A 34 5.85 -18.53 -3.92
N THR A 35 6.43 -19.73 -3.96
CA THR A 35 7.41 -20.19 -2.96
C THR A 35 8.69 -19.35 -2.92
N GLY A 36 9.15 -18.86 -4.08
CA GLY A 36 10.30 -17.95 -4.19
C GLY A 36 10.07 -16.61 -3.48
N PRO A 37 8.97 -15.88 -3.77
CA PRO A 37 8.60 -14.68 -3.03
C PRO A 37 8.38 -14.90 -1.53
N LEU A 38 7.82 -16.05 -1.10
CA LEU A 38 7.77 -16.39 0.33
C LEU A 38 9.17 -16.48 0.94
N ALA A 39 10.10 -17.21 0.32
CA ALA A 39 11.48 -17.31 0.80
C ALA A 39 12.17 -15.94 0.85
N SER A 40 11.94 -15.10 -0.16
CA SER A 40 12.46 -13.73 -0.22
C SER A 40 11.90 -12.87 0.91
N MET A 41 10.60 -12.92 1.18
CA MET A 41 9.97 -12.21 2.30
C MET A 41 10.57 -12.63 3.65
N VAL A 42 10.78 -13.93 3.87
CA VAL A 42 11.41 -14.44 5.11
C VAL A 42 12.84 -13.89 5.26
N ALA A 43 13.61 -13.84 4.17
CA ALA A 43 14.97 -13.30 4.19
C ALA A 43 14.98 -11.78 4.44
N ILE A 44 14.10 -11.02 3.79
CA ILE A 44 13.95 -9.57 3.98
C ILE A 44 13.54 -9.24 5.42
N GLU A 45 12.58 -9.99 6.00
CA GLU A 45 12.20 -9.81 7.40
C GLU A 45 13.41 -9.99 8.34
N ARG A 46 14.25 -11.01 8.10
CA ARG A 46 15.46 -11.23 8.90
C ARG A 46 16.48 -10.10 8.72
N GLU A 47 16.73 -9.71 7.48
CA GLU A 47 17.66 -8.64 7.11
C GLU A 47 17.29 -7.28 7.71
N LEU A 48 15.99 -7.01 7.85
CA LEU A 48 15.45 -5.79 8.47
C LEU A 48 15.20 -5.94 9.98
N GLY A 49 15.46 -7.11 10.59
CA GLY A 49 15.15 -7.37 11.99
C GLY A 49 13.65 -7.34 12.33
N LEU A 50 12.78 -7.57 11.34
CA LEU A 50 11.33 -7.56 11.51
C LEU A 50 10.81 -8.90 12.06
N PRO A 51 9.77 -8.88 12.92
CA PRO A 51 9.11 -10.10 13.34
C PRO A 51 8.41 -10.77 12.16
N ALA A 52 8.32 -12.10 12.20
CA ALA A 52 7.57 -12.88 11.22
C ALA A 52 6.10 -12.44 11.18
N SER A 53 5.61 -12.01 10.02
CA SER A 53 4.20 -11.64 9.84
C SER A 53 3.43 -12.67 9.02
N VAL A 54 2.33 -13.17 9.59
CA VAL A 54 1.38 -14.04 8.88
C VAL A 54 0.89 -13.35 7.60
N THR A 55 0.46 -12.09 7.70
CA THR A 55 -0.09 -11.31 6.59
C THR A 55 0.93 -11.16 5.47
N ARG A 56 2.16 -10.73 5.77
CA ARG A 56 3.19 -10.53 4.76
C ARG A 56 3.60 -11.82 4.08
N ARG A 57 3.79 -12.89 4.85
CA ARG A 57 4.19 -14.20 4.30
C ARG A 57 3.06 -14.86 3.52
N LEU A 58 1.81 -14.73 3.95
CA LEU A 58 0.65 -15.21 3.19
C LEU A 58 0.50 -14.45 1.87
N ALA A 59 0.66 -13.13 1.90
CA ALA A 59 0.61 -12.31 0.70
C ALA A 59 1.78 -12.65 -0.25
N ALA A 60 3.00 -12.80 0.27
CA ALA A 60 4.15 -13.21 -0.53
C ALA A 60 3.91 -14.58 -1.19
N LEU A 61 3.30 -15.53 -0.47
CA LEU A 61 3.01 -16.86 -0.99
C LEU A 61 1.88 -16.87 -2.02
N THR A 62 0.89 -15.99 -1.93
CA THR A 62 -0.38 -16.18 -2.65
C THR A 62 -0.85 -15.00 -3.50
N VAL A 63 -0.30 -13.79 -3.30
CA VAL A 63 -0.82 -12.55 -3.89
C VAL A 63 0.14 -11.97 -4.93
N ALA A 64 -0.32 -11.92 -6.17
CA ALA A 64 0.24 -11.09 -7.23
C ALA A 64 -0.69 -9.92 -7.59
N VAL A 65 -2.01 -10.11 -7.45
CA VAL A 65 -3.05 -9.10 -7.72
C VAL A 65 -4.16 -9.12 -6.66
N THR A 66 -5.05 -8.12 -6.67
CA THR A 66 -6.18 -8.00 -5.72
C THR A 66 -7.15 -9.20 -5.78
N GLU A 67 -7.29 -9.82 -6.95
CA GLU A 67 -8.13 -10.99 -7.17
C GLU A 67 -7.59 -12.22 -6.43
N ASP A 68 -6.27 -12.33 -6.29
CA ASP A 68 -5.65 -13.37 -5.48
C ASP A 68 -5.99 -13.21 -4.00
N ALA A 69 -5.89 -11.97 -3.50
CA ALA A 69 -6.21 -11.65 -2.11
C ALA A 69 -7.67 -12.01 -1.78
N LYS A 70 -8.62 -11.65 -2.66
CA LYS A 70 -10.04 -12.00 -2.50
C LYS A 70 -10.26 -13.51 -2.44
N ARG A 71 -9.67 -14.24 -3.38
CA ARG A 71 -9.77 -15.71 -3.45
C ARG A 71 -9.25 -16.38 -2.18
N VAL A 72 -8.06 -15.98 -1.73
CA VAL A 72 -7.41 -16.54 -0.54
C VAL A 72 -8.19 -16.18 0.72
N ALA A 73 -8.70 -14.96 0.82
CA ALA A 73 -9.53 -14.53 1.94
C ALA A 73 -10.78 -15.41 2.10
N THR A 74 -11.48 -15.72 1.01
CA THR A 74 -12.64 -16.62 1.04
C THR A 74 -12.24 -18.06 1.40
N ARG A 75 -11.21 -18.61 0.74
CA ARG A 75 -10.80 -20.01 0.96
C ARG A 75 -10.31 -20.27 2.37
N LEU A 76 -9.51 -19.35 2.91
CA LEU A 76 -8.94 -19.46 4.24
C LEU A 76 -9.85 -18.88 5.33
N ARG A 77 -11.04 -18.37 4.97
CA ARG A 77 -11.99 -17.73 5.89
C ARG A 77 -11.30 -16.67 6.76
N LEU A 78 -10.51 -15.82 6.12
CA LEU A 78 -9.79 -14.74 6.79
C LEU A 78 -10.80 -13.73 7.37
N SER A 79 -10.40 -13.08 8.45
CA SER A 79 -11.14 -11.94 8.99
C SER A 79 -11.20 -10.78 7.99
N ASN A 80 -12.15 -9.88 8.18
CA ASN A 80 -12.25 -8.66 7.35
C ASN A 80 -10.96 -7.82 7.39
N ALA A 81 -10.30 -7.77 8.55
CA ALA A 81 -9.05 -7.03 8.71
C ALA A 81 -7.92 -7.66 7.89
N GLU A 82 -7.74 -8.98 7.97
CA GLU A 82 -6.75 -9.72 7.18
C GLU A 82 -7.03 -9.61 5.68
N ALA A 83 -8.29 -9.80 5.26
CA ALA A 83 -8.68 -9.68 3.86
C ALA A 83 -8.35 -8.29 3.29
N LYS A 84 -8.65 -7.21 4.03
CA LYS A 84 -8.34 -5.83 3.64
C LYS A 84 -6.83 -5.54 3.63
N ALA A 85 -6.05 -6.24 4.44
CA ALA A 85 -4.59 -6.15 4.43
C ALA A 85 -4.01 -6.83 3.19
N LEU A 86 -4.42 -8.07 2.87
CA LEU A 86 -3.99 -8.77 1.66
C LEU A 86 -4.39 -8.01 0.38
N ASP A 87 -5.63 -7.50 0.31
CA ASP A 87 -6.12 -6.73 -0.84
C ASP A 87 -5.27 -5.47 -1.05
N SER A 88 -4.93 -4.77 0.04
CA SER A 88 -3.99 -3.65 -0.01
C SER A 88 -2.65 -4.09 -0.61
N MET A 89 -2.07 -5.20 -0.20
CA MET A 89 -0.77 -5.64 -0.72
C MET A 89 -0.82 -6.01 -2.21
N GLY A 90 -1.91 -6.61 -2.69
CA GLY A 90 -2.11 -6.96 -4.10
C GLY A 90 -2.23 -5.76 -5.04
N HIS A 91 -2.45 -4.55 -4.51
CA HIS A 91 -2.74 -3.40 -5.34
C HIS A 91 -1.49 -2.65 -5.81
N ARG A 92 -1.14 -2.80 -7.10
CA ARG A 92 -0.14 -1.98 -7.82
C ARG A 92 1.25 -1.92 -7.15
N TRP A 93 1.66 -2.99 -6.45
CA TRP A 93 2.98 -3.09 -5.80
C TRP A 93 4.15 -2.93 -6.78
N TRP A 94 3.99 -3.36 -8.04
CA TRP A 94 5.03 -3.22 -9.07
C TRP A 94 5.39 -1.77 -9.38
N ARG A 95 4.50 -0.82 -9.04
CA ARG A 95 4.76 0.60 -9.26
C ARG A 95 5.81 1.18 -8.30
N PHE A 96 6.19 0.50 -7.22
CA PHE A 96 7.19 1.02 -6.27
C PHE A 96 8.61 1.04 -6.85
N ALA A 97 8.97 0.03 -7.64
CA ALA A 97 10.33 -0.11 -8.18
C ALA A 97 10.76 1.08 -9.05
N ALA A 98 9.81 1.68 -9.79
CA ALA A 98 10.07 2.75 -10.75
C ALA A 98 9.77 4.17 -10.22
N LYS A 99 9.42 4.30 -8.93
CA LYS A 99 9.02 5.60 -8.36
C LYS A 99 10.20 6.35 -7.78
N ASP A 100 10.17 7.67 -7.90
CA ASP A 100 11.01 8.58 -7.11
C ASP A 100 10.49 8.70 -5.66
N GLU A 101 11.23 9.40 -4.81
CA GLU A 101 10.87 9.61 -3.40
C GLU A 101 9.58 10.45 -3.23
N ALA A 102 9.33 11.43 -4.10
CA ALA A 102 8.10 12.23 -4.07
C ALA A 102 6.85 11.35 -4.27
N ASN A 103 6.90 10.44 -5.24
CA ASN A 103 5.84 9.47 -5.46
C ASN A 103 5.67 8.50 -4.29
N ALA A 104 6.78 8.10 -3.66
CA ALA A 104 6.75 7.24 -2.47
C ALA A 104 6.07 7.94 -1.29
N ARG A 105 6.36 9.22 -1.05
CA ARG A 105 5.71 10.05 -0.02
C ARG A 105 4.20 10.20 -0.25
N ARG A 106 3.76 10.41 -1.49
CA ARG A 106 2.32 10.43 -1.85
C ARG A 106 1.62 9.11 -1.57
N LEU A 107 2.27 7.98 -1.87
CA LEU A 107 1.73 6.67 -1.57
C LEU A 107 1.66 6.42 -0.06
N LEU A 108 2.69 6.83 0.68
CA LEU A 108 2.72 6.74 2.13
C LEU A 108 1.60 7.57 2.77
N TYR A 109 1.37 8.80 2.31
CA TYR A 109 0.24 9.62 2.75
C TYR A 109 -1.11 8.93 2.52
N ARG A 110 -1.35 8.40 1.30
CA ARG A 110 -2.64 7.79 0.95
C ARG A 110 -2.89 6.44 1.62
N LEU A 111 -1.84 5.67 1.91
CA LEU A 111 -1.96 4.32 2.46
C LEU A 111 -1.83 4.27 3.98
N GLY A 112 -1.14 5.25 4.57
CA GLY A 112 -0.61 5.15 5.92
C GLY A 112 0.61 4.22 5.99
N ALA A 113 1.36 4.32 7.09
CA ALA A 113 2.67 3.68 7.26
C ALA A 113 2.63 2.16 7.12
N GLU A 114 1.73 1.47 7.81
CA GLU A 114 1.66 0.01 7.84
C GLU A 114 1.37 -0.59 6.45
N ARG A 115 0.31 -0.11 5.78
CA ARG A 115 -0.10 -0.59 4.45
C ARG A 115 0.92 -0.26 3.38
N TYR A 116 1.57 0.90 3.49
CA TYR A 116 2.67 1.28 2.62
C TYR A 116 3.83 0.30 2.78
N HIS A 117 4.28 0.08 4.02
CA HIS A 117 5.42 -0.76 4.35
C HIS A 117 5.22 -2.19 3.87
N ASP A 118 4.08 -2.82 4.20
CA ASP A 118 3.80 -4.19 3.77
C ASP A 118 3.74 -4.31 2.24
N ARG A 119 3.18 -3.31 1.53
CA ARG A 119 3.12 -3.31 0.07
C ARG A 119 4.49 -3.13 -0.58
N VAL A 120 5.37 -2.33 0.02
CA VAL A 120 6.79 -2.21 -0.40
C VAL A 120 7.51 -3.54 -0.21
N LEU A 121 7.37 -4.19 0.95
CA LEU A 121 8.01 -5.47 1.21
C LEU A 121 7.52 -6.58 0.28
N LEU A 122 6.24 -6.60 -0.09
CA LEU A 122 5.75 -7.52 -1.12
C LEU A 122 6.39 -7.23 -2.48
N GLY A 123 6.51 -5.95 -2.85
CA GLY A 123 7.19 -5.54 -4.08
C GLY A 123 8.64 -6.01 -4.12
N TRP A 124 9.38 -5.83 -3.02
CA TRP A 124 10.75 -6.31 -2.86
C TRP A 124 10.82 -7.83 -2.99
N ALA A 125 9.99 -8.57 -2.25
CA ALA A 125 9.97 -10.02 -2.30
C ALA A 125 9.64 -10.58 -3.70
N ARG A 126 8.93 -9.82 -4.54
CA ARG A 126 8.56 -10.21 -5.90
C ARG A 126 9.51 -9.71 -6.99
N ALA A 127 10.40 -8.78 -6.70
CA ALA A 127 11.31 -8.19 -7.69
C ALA A 127 12.42 -9.14 -8.18
N ALA A 128 12.40 -10.42 -7.79
CA ALA A 128 13.34 -11.47 -8.19
C ALA A 128 14.80 -11.00 -8.14
N GLY A 129 15.31 -10.71 -6.94
CA GLY A 129 16.71 -10.29 -6.79
C GLY A 129 16.99 -9.56 -5.49
N ASP A 130 18.19 -9.79 -5.00
CA ASP A 130 18.91 -9.15 -3.89
C ASP A 130 18.10 -8.68 -2.68
N VAL A 131 18.16 -9.51 -1.63
CA VAL A 131 17.69 -9.18 -0.27
C VAL A 131 18.45 -7.97 0.31
N HIS A 132 19.56 -7.56 -0.29
CA HIS A 132 20.36 -6.39 0.09
C HIS A 132 20.14 -5.18 -0.82
N SER A 133 19.08 -5.16 -1.63
CA SER A 133 18.76 -4.01 -2.48
C SER A 133 18.59 -2.71 -1.68
N SER A 134 19.52 -1.77 -1.85
CA SER A 134 19.50 -0.46 -1.19
C SER A 134 18.23 0.32 -1.53
N ARG A 135 17.80 0.29 -2.79
CA ARG A 135 16.58 0.98 -3.26
C ARG A 135 15.32 0.52 -2.53
N TRP A 136 15.15 -0.79 -2.36
CA TRP A 136 13.98 -1.33 -1.65
C TRP A 136 14.05 -1.07 -0.15
N ARG A 137 15.25 -1.14 0.43
CA ARG A 137 15.49 -0.75 1.83
C ARG A 137 15.11 0.71 2.08
N GLU A 138 15.56 1.64 1.24
CA GLU A 138 15.19 3.06 1.31
C GLU A 138 13.68 3.28 1.23
N LEU A 139 12.96 2.53 0.39
CA LEU A 139 11.49 2.60 0.34
C LEU A 139 10.88 2.07 1.64
N ALA A 140 11.34 0.93 2.13
CA ALA A 140 10.80 0.32 3.35
C ALA A 140 11.02 1.20 4.59
N GLU A 141 12.16 1.90 4.66
CA GLU A 141 12.53 2.76 5.79
C GLU A 141 11.92 4.18 5.69
N LEU A 142 11.26 4.55 4.57
CA LEU A 142 10.65 5.87 4.41
C LEU A 142 9.72 6.29 5.56
N PRO A 143 8.81 5.44 6.07
CA PRO A 143 7.92 5.81 7.17
C PRO A 143 8.64 6.14 8.50
N GLN A 144 9.90 5.71 8.65
CA GLN A 144 10.71 5.97 9.85
C GLN A 144 11.37 7.34 9.81
N ARG A 145 11.69 7.85 8.61
CA ARG A 145 12.40 9.12 8.42
C ARG A 145 11.51 10.27 7.91
N TRP A 146 10.29 9.96 7.47
CA TRP A 146 9.36 10.97 6.97
C TRP A 146 7.93 10.70 7.45
N THR A 147 7.31 11.73 8.01
CA THR A 147 5.89 11.74 8.37
C THR A 147 5.18 12.75 7.48
N ALA A 148 4.08 12.33 6.87
CA ALA A 148 3.31 13.21 6.02
C ALA A 148 2.65 14.33 6.86
N PRO A 149 2.68 15.59 6.41
CA PRO A 149 1.91 16.64 7.05
C PRO A 149 0.41 16.36 6.93
N LYS A 150 -0.38 16.96 7.82
CA LYS A 150 -1.84 16.93 7.71
C LYS A 150 -2.28 17.87 6.60
N PHE A 151 -3.25 17.46 5.78
CA PHE A 151 -3.84 18.33 4.78
C PHE A 151 -4.41 19.60 5.43
N PRO A 152 -3.90 20.80 5.08
CA PRO A 152 -4.18 22.00 5.85
C PRO A 152 -5.48 22.72 5.45
N LEU A 153 -5.98 22.51 4.23
CA LEU A 153 -7.19 23.17 3.74
C LEU A 153 -8.45 22.49 4.27
N ARG A 154 -9.40 23.31 4.72
CA ARG A 154 -10.67 22.89 5.31
C ARG A 154 -11.83 23.42 4.47
N ALA A 155 -13.03 22.86 4.71
CA ALA A 155 -14.27 23.33 4.10
C ALA A 155 -14.46 24.86 4.20
N ALA A 156 -14.12 25.45 5.35
CA ALA A 156 -14.24 26.88 5.61
C ALA A 156 -13.44 27.75 4.62
N ASP A 157 -12.27 27.29 4.16
CA ASP A 157 -11.44 28.02 3.21
C ASP A 157 -12.13 28.17 1.85
N PHE A 158 -12.94 27.19 1.47
CA PHE A 158 -13.71 27.21 0.21
C PHE A 158 -15.05 27.94 0.37
N ILE A 159 -15.68 27.87 1.54
CA ILE A 159 -16.88 28.66 1.86
C ILE A 159 -16.55 30.15 1.81
N ALA A 160 -15.41 30.57 2.37
CA ALA A 160 -14.91 31.95 2.27
C ALA A 160 -14.66 32.41 0.82
N ARG A 161 -14.46 31.45 -0.10
CA ARG A 161 -14.32 31.68 -1.56
C ARG A 161 -15.65 31.61 -2.32
N GLY A 162 -16.78 31.63 -1.61
CA GLY A 162 -18.13 31.68 -2.19
C GLY A 162 -18.72 30.33 -2.58
N MET A 163 -18.14 29.21 -2.13
CA MET A 163 -18.71 27.89 -2.35
C MET A 163 -19.81 27.60 -1.33
N ALA A 164 -20.97 27.17 -1.79
CA ALA A 164 -22.05 26.69 -0.93
C ALA A 164 -21.75 25.27 -0.40
N GLU A 165 -22.31 24.96 0.76
CA GLU A 165 -22.30 23.59 1.30
C GLU A 165 -23.00 22.61 0.35
N GLY A 166 -22.48 21.38 0.29
CA GLY A 166 -23.04 20.30 -0.53
C GLY A 166 -21.98 19.50 -1.29
N PRO A 167 -22.39 18.65 -2.25
CA PRO A 167 -21.49 17.75 -2.98
C PRO A 167 -20.31 18.45 -3.68
N ALA A 168 -20.51 19.68 -4.15
CA ALA A 168 -19.46 20.49 -4.76
C ALA A 168 -18.31 20.82 -3.79
N LEU A 169 -18.61 20.96 -2.50
CA LEU A 169 -17.62 21.23 -1.46
C LEU A 169 -16.73 20.00 -1.20
N GLY A 170 -17.31 18.80 -1.18
CA GLY A 170 -16.53 17.56 -1.10
C GLY A 170 -15.65 17.36 -2.34
N HIS A 171 -16.17 17.69 -3.52
CA HIS A 171 -15.42 17.60 -4.77
C HIS A 171 -14.21 18.57 -4.78
N VAL A 172 -14.39 19.83 -4.40
CA VAL A 172 -13.27 20.79 -4.37
C VAL A 172 -12.20 20.38 -3.36
N LEU A 173 -12.59 19.84 -2.21
CA LEU A 173 -11.65 19.36 -1.20
C LEU A 173 -10.79 18.23 -1.75
N THR A 174 -11.41 17.30 -2.48
CA THR A 174 -10.69 16.20 -3.15
C THR A 174 -9.70 16.73 -4.19
N LEU A 175 -10.12 17.68 -5.02
CA LEU A 175 -9.24 18.30 -6.03
C LEU A 175 -8.08 19.08 -5.40
N ALA A 176 -8.35 19.81 -4.33
CA ALA A 176 -7.34 20.56 -3.60
C ALA A 176 -6.33 19.63 -2.92
N GLU A 177 -6.78 18.53 -2.33
CA GLU A 177 -5.90 17.52 -1.75
C GLU A 177 -5.02 16.88 -2.83
N ASP A 178 -5.59 16.52 -3.99
CA ASP A 178 -4.82 15.98 -5.11
C ASP A 178 -3.77 16.97 -5.64
N ALA A 179 -4.12 18.26 -5.75
CA ALA A 179 -3.19 19.31 -6.16
C ALA A 179 -2.09 19.54 -5.12
N TRP A 180 -2.44 19.51 -3.83
CA TRP A 180 -1.48 19.62 -2.73
C TRP A 180 -0.49 18.45 -2.67
N LEU A 181 -0.97 17.23 -2.91
CA LEU A 181 -0.10 16.06 -3.09
C LEU A 181 0.79 16.23 -4.32
N ALA A 182 0.25 16.73 -5.43
CA ALA A 182 0.99 16.97 -6.66
C ALA A 182 2.10 18.04 -6.51
N ALA A 183 1.88 19.01 -5.62
CA ALA A 183 2.84 20.05 -5.25
C ALA A 183 3.83 19.63 -4.15
N ASP A 184 3.81 18.36 -3.72
CA ASP A 184 4.73 17.81 -2.71
C ASP A 184 4.56 18.42 -1.31
N PHE A 185 3.30 18.53 -0.86
CA PHE A 185 2.94 18.85 0.52
C PHE A 185 3.33 20.26 1.00
N PRO A 186 3.12 21.34 0.22
CA PRO A 186 3.48 22.68 0.67
C PRO A 186 2.68 23.10 1.91
N LEU A 187 3.32 23.85 2.81
CA LEU A 187 2.69 24.42 4.02
C LEU A 187 2.65 25.95 4.00
N GLU A 188 3.28 26.56 3.00
CA GLU A 188 3.34 28.01 2.82
C GLU A 188 1.96 28.55 2.45
N GLU A 189 1.53 29.60 3.14
CA GLU A 189 0.20 30.18 2.98
C GLU A 189 -0.10 30.59 1.53
N ALA A 190 0.86 31.17 0.83
CA ALA A 190 0.71 31.56 -0.57
C ALA A 190 0.47 30.34 -1.49
N ALA A 191 1.19 29.24 -1.28
CA ALA A 191 1.00 28.01 -2.06
C ALA A 191 -0.36 27.37 -1.77
N LEU A 192 -0.77 27.34 -0.50
CA LEU A 192 -2.08 26.83 -0.08
C LEU A 192 -3.23 27.66 -0.63
N ALA A 193 -3.12 28.99 -0.59
CA ALA A 193 -4.10 29.89 -1.19
C ALA A 193 -4.23 29.65 -2.70
N SER A 194 -3.10 29.52 -3.40
CA SER A 194 -3.09 29.23 -4.84
C SER A 194 -3.77 27.90 -5.17
N ILE A 195 -3.49 26.84 -4.39
CA ILE A 195 -4.15 25.54 -4.54
C ILE A 195 -5.67 25.65 -4.33
N ALA A 196 -6.10 26.35 -3.28
CA ALA A 196 -7.51 26.52 -2.97
C ALA A 196 -8.25 27.29 -4.09
N ASP A 197 -7.64 28.36 -4.60
CA ASP A 197 -8.22 29.19 -5.66
C ASP A 197 -8.35 28.40 -6.98
N GLN A 198 -7.30 27.67 -7.36
CA GLN A 198 -7.29 26.83 -8.57
C GLN A 198 -8.35 25.72 -8.49
N ALA A 199 -8.46 25.04 -7.35
CA ALA A 199 -9.46 23.99 -7.15
C ALA A 199 -10.90 24.57 -7.23
N ALA A 200 -11.16 25.70 -6.56
CA ALA A 200 -12.48 26.35 -6.59
C ALA A 200 -12.88 26.81 -7.99
N ALA A 201 -11.93 27.41 -8.74
CA ALA A 201 -12.14 27.84 -10.11
C ALA A 201 -12.48 26.66 -11.03
N ARG A 202 -11.85 25.51 -10.85
CA ARG A 202 -12.11 24.29 -11.63
C ARG A 202 -13.55 23.79 -11.43
N VAL A 203 -14.00 23.64 -10.19
CA VAL A 203 -15.37 23.18 -9.88
C VAL A 203 -16.42 24.16 -10.39
N SER A 204 -16.15 25.46 -10.31
CA SER A 204 -17.08 26.49 -10.83
C SER A 204 -17.22 26.47 -12.35
N ARG A 205 -16.18 26.08 -13.09
CA ARG A 205 -16.25 25.90 -14.55
C ARG A 205 -17.02 24.63 -14.92
N GLU A 206 -16.79 23.53 -14.21
CA GLU A 206 -17.49 22.26 -14.45
C GLU A 206 -19.00 22.38 -14.20
N ARG A 207 -19.46 23.27 -13.30
CA ARG A 207 -20.88 23.54 -13.08
C ARG A 207 -21.55 24.42 -14.14
N LYS A 208 -20.78 25.15 -14.94
CA LYS A 208 -21.29 26.03 -16.00
C LYS A 208 -21.38 25.32 -17.35
N THR A 209 -20.82 24.11 -17.45
CA THR A 209 -20.81 23.27 -18.65
C THR A 209 -21.92 22.23 -18.53
#